data_AF-A0A420VPL5-F1
#
_entry.id   AF-A0A420VPL5-F1
#
_cell.length_a   1.000
_cell.length_b   1.000
_cell.length_c   1.000
_cell.angle_alpha   90.00
_cell.angle_beta   90.00
_cell.angle_gamma   90.00
#
_symmetry.space_group_name_H-M   'P 1'
#
loop_
_entity.id
_entity.type
_entity.pdbx_description
1 polymer ?
#
loop_
_entity_poly.entity_id
_entity_poly.type
_entity_poly.pdbx_seq_one_letter_code
_entity_poly.pdbx_strand_id
1 'polypeptide(L)'
;MKELFANCLPYDSNLKARMGGNPPLVIESIIPDDYNFYAVLNHPDKSDKMLSILLYNDFDILLKNNIYPEIVVKVLEHDYSEMGMRIDKSVPNLEISSISDYSENDNEYLFIKAGGEPRLIQPKTYYYEKLKEDGYSFFLQIEEEGYRDGLDYVFIYGALY
;
A
#
# COMPACT_ATOMS: atom_id res chain seq x y z
N MET A 1 -10.47 -15.22 1.83
CA MET A 1 -9.77 -15.05 0.55
C MET A 1 -8.62 -16.05 0.50
N LYS A 2 -8.26 -16.59 -0.68
CA LYS A 2 -7.01 -17.34 -0.85
C LYS A 2 -5.81 -16.41 -0.65
N GLU A 3 -4.64 -16.96 -0.31
CA GLU A 3 -3.41 -16.16 -0.25
C GLU A 3 -2.94 -15.82 -1.66
N LEU A 4 -2.69 -14.53 -1.88
CA LEU A 4 -2.22 -13.96 -3.14
C LEU A 4 -1.05 -13.03 -2.89
N PHE A 5 -0.05 -13.08 -3.75
CA PHE A 5 1.20 -12.34 -3.62
C PHE A 5 1.49 -11.52 -4.86
N ALA A 6 2.07 -10.33 -4.66
CA ALA A 6 2.56 -9.48 -5.74
C ALA A 6 3.94 -8.91 -5.40
N ASN A 7 4.69 -8.58 -6.45
CA ASN A 7 6.11 -8.24 -6.37
C ASN A 7 6.39 -6.81 -6.83
N CYS A 8 7.43 -6.21 -6.24
CA CYS A 8 7.93 -4.91 -6.64
C CYS A 8 8.87 -5.08 -7.85
N LEU A 9 8.48 -4.51 -8.98
CA LEU A 9 9.17 -4.63 -10.26
C LEU A 9 9.74 -3.28 -10.71
N PRO A 10 10.77 -3.25 -11.55
CA PRO A 10 11.14 -2.05 -12.29
C PRO A 10 9.91 -1.49 -13.01
N TYR A 11 9.82 -0.16 -13.10
CA TYR A 11 8.66 0.47 -13.71
C TYR A 11 8.46 0.00 -15.16
N ASP A 12 7.25 -0.48 -15.43
CA ASP A 12 6.73 -0.88 -16.73
C ASP A 12 5.36 -0.21 -16.91
N SER A 13 5.24 0.64 -17.93
CA SER A 13 4.02 1.38 -18.27
C SER A 13 2.87 0.49 -18.74
N ASN A 14 3.11 -0.79 -19.03
CA ASN A 14 2.06 -1.75 -19.38
C ASN A 14 1.34 -2.30 -18.14
N LEU A 15 1.92 -2.14 -16.94
CA LEU A 15 1.32 -2.57 -15.69
C LEU A 15 0.52 -1.43 -15.05
N LYS A 16 -0.65 -1.76 -14.53
CA LYS A 16 -1.57 -0.77 -13.93
C LYS A 16 -1.21 -0.43 -12.49
N ALA A 17 -0.84 -1.43 -11.71
CA ALA A 17 -0.52 -1.28 -10.30
C ALA A 17 0.94 -0.81 -10.14
N ARG A 18 1.16 0.11 -9.20
CA ARG A 18 2.46 0.75 -8.98
C ARG A 18 2.57 1.37 -7.59
N MET A 19 3.81 1.50 -7.13
CA MET A 19 4.21 2.30 -5.99
C MET A 19 4.92 3.57 -6.49
N GLY A 20 4.75 4.68 -5.77
CA GLY A 20 5.34 5.97 -6.12
C GLY A 20 4.69 6.64 -7.34
N GLY A 21 5.25 7.78 -7.71
CA GLY A 21 4.75 8.63 -8.79
C GLY A 21 3.50 9.41 -8.39
N ASN A 22 2.84 9.99 -9.39
CA ASN A 22 1.65 10.81 -9.15
C ASN A 22 0.42 9.93 -8.88
N PRO A 23 -0.58 10.45 -8.13
CA PRO A 23 -1.85 9.76 -7.95
C PRO A 23 -2.56 9.43 -9.26
N PRO A 24 -3.42 8.40 -9.30
CA PRO A 24 -4.34 8.18 -10.41
C PRO A 24 -5.25 9.40 -10.64
N LEU A 25 -5.50 9.74 -11.91
CA LEU A 25 -6.32 10.90 -12.31
C LEU A 25 -7.68 10.94 -11.60
N VAL A 26 -8.32 9.78 -11.43
CA VAL A 26 -9.67 9.69 -10.86
C VAL A 26 -9.75 10.13 -9.39
N ILE A 27 -8.63 10.12 -8.65
CA ILE A 27 -8.61 10.49 -7.24
C ILE A 27 -7.98 11.85 -6.94
N GLU A 28 -7.37 12.53 -7.92
CA GLU A 28 -6.58 13.76 -7.66
C GLU A 28 -7.36 14.87 -6.94
N SER A 29 -8.66 14.96 -7.17
CA SER A 29 -9.53 15.99 -6.58
C SER A 29 -10.04 15.66 -5.19
N ILE A 30 -9.88 14.41 -4.73
CA ILE A 30 -10.39 13.93 -3.44
C ILE A 30 -9.27 13.60 -2.43
N ILE A 31 -8.00 13.67 -2.85
CA ILE A 31 -6.86 13.51 -1.93
C ILE A 31 -6.81 14.72 -0.99
N PRO A 32 -6.90 14.52 0.34
CA PRO A 32 -6.80 15.60 1.31
C PRO A 32 -5.44 16.33 1.24
N ASP A 33 -5.39 17.57 1.75
CA ASP A 33 -4.19 18.42 1.67
C ASP A 33 -2.99 17.88 2.45
N ASP A 34 -3.29 17.23 3.56
CA ASP A 34 -2.39 16.58 4.52
C ASP A 34 -1.97 15.16 4.12
N TYR A 35 -2.30 14.71 2.90
CA TYR A 35 -2.01 13.36 2.42
C TYR A 35 -1.25 13.34 1.09
N ASN A 36 -0.34 12.37 0.99
CA ASN A 36 0.39 12.02 -0.23
C ASN A 36 -0.05 10.64 -0.73
N PHE A 37 -0.01 10.46 -2.04
CA PHE A 37 -0.21 9.20 -2.71
C PHE A 37 1.04 8.32 -2.62
N TYR A 38 0.86 7.09 -2.14
CA TYR A 38 1.93 6.12 -1.95
C TYR A 38 1.91 5.02 -3.01
N ALA A 39 0.78 4.33 -3.18
CA ALA A 39 0.68 3.22 -4.13
C ALA A 39 -0.75 3.03 -4.64
N VAL A 40 -0.89 2.40 -5.80
CA VAL A 40 -2.16 1.94 -6.35
C VAL A 40 -2.03 0.45 -6.68
N LEU A 41 -2.91 -0.35 -6.11
CA LEU A 41 -2.93 -1.81 -6.24
C LEU A 41 -4.10 -2.24 -7.12
N ASN A 42 -3.94 -3.33 -7.86
CA ASN A 42 -5.11 -4.06 -8.36
C ASN A 42 -5.94 -4.54 -7.15
N HIS A 43 -7.27 -4.46 -7.20
CA HIS A 43 -8.06 -4.97 -6.08
C HIS A 43 -8.05 -6.51 -6.13
N PRO A 44 -7.67 -7.22 -5.05
CA PRO A 44 -7.50 -8.68 -5.07
C PRO A 44 -8.79 -9.46 -5.36
N ASP A 45 -9.95 -8.96 -4.90
CA ASP A 45 -11.26 -9.59 -5.17
C ASP A 45 -12.07 -9.00 -6.35
N LYS A 46 -11.70 -7.82 -6.87
CA LYS A 46 -12.53 -7.05 -7.83
C LYS A 46 -11.67 -6.67 -9.04
N SER A 47 -11.76 -7.45 -10.11
CA SER A 47 -10.89 -7.30 -11.28
C SER A 47 -11.05 -5.97 -12.03
N ASP A 48 -12.14 -5.25 -11.80
CA ASP A 48 -12.45 -3.93 -12.37
C ASP A 48 -12.06 -2.75 -11.46
N LYS A 49 -11.62 -3.03 -10.22
CA LYS A 49 -11.29 -2.00 -9.22
C LYS A 49 -9.81 -1.98 -8.87
N MET A 50 -9.40 -0.85 -8.33
CA MET A 50 -8.09 -0.61 -7.77
C MET A 50 -8.21 0.01 -6.37
N LEU A 51 -7.13 -0.12 -5.60
CA LEU A 51 -7.01 0.45 -4.27
C LEU A 51 -5.83 1.43 -4.25
N SER A 52 -6.12 2.72 -4.09
CA SER A 52 -5.10 3.74 -3.85
C SER A 52 -4.86 3.92 -2.37
N ILE A 53 -3.60 3.93 -1.96
CA ILE A 53 -3.15 4.08 -0.58
C ILE A 53 -2.54 5.48 -0.43
N LEU A 54 -3.02 6.20 0.56
CA LEU A 54 -2.58 7.56 0.89
C LEU A 54 -1.97 7.57 2.29
N LEU A 55 -0.84 8.26 2.42
CA LEU A 55 -0.12 8.43 3.67
C LEU A 55 -0.20 9.87 4.13
N TYR A 56 -0.34 10.08 5.43
CA TYR A 56 -0.20 11.41 6.01
C TYR A 56 1.19 11.99 5.65
N ASN A 57 1.23 13.25 5.22
CA ASN A 57 2.44 13.85 4.66
C ASN A 57 3.48 14.26 5.71
N ASP A 58 3.08 14.39 6.98
CA ASP A 58 3.97 14.57 8.12
C ASP A 58 4.43 13.19 8.65
N PHE A 59 5.73 12.95 8.56
CA PHE A 59 6.35 11.67 8.92
C PHE A 59 6.27 11.36 10.42
N ASP A 60 6.40 12.36 11.30
CA ASP A 60 6.34 12.15 12.75
C ASP A 60 4.91 11.78 13.16
N ILE A 61 3.91 12.39 12.52
CA ILE A 61 2.49 12.06 12.71
C ILE A 61 2.19 10.66 12.16
N LEU A 62 2.72 10.31 10.98
CA LEU A 62 2.58 8.98 10.39
C LEU A 62 3.16 7.88 11.31
N LEU A 63 4.36 8.09 11.84
CA LEU A 63 5.03 7.13 12.73
C LEU A 63 4.33 7.01 14.08
N LYS A 64 3.87 8.12 14.66
CA LYS A 64 3.16 8.12 15.95
C LYS A 64 1.80 7.44 15.85
N ASN A 65 1.11 7.62 14.73
CA ASN A 65 -0.25 7.14 14.50
C ASN A 65 -0.25 6.03 13.45
N ASN A 66 0.49 4.96 13.73
CA ASN A 66 0.68 3.81 12.82
C ASN A 66 -0.11 2.56 13.24
N ILE A 67 -0.97 2.66 14.26
CA ILE A 67 -1.79 1.55 14.78
C ILE A 67 -3.25 2.00 14.85
N TYR A 68 -4.18 1.13 14.44
CA TYR A 68 -5.62 1.35 14.57
C TYR A 68 -6.04 1.55 16.05
N PRO A 69 -6.94 2.49 16.38
CA PRO A 69 -7.80 3.27 15.48
C PRO A 69 -7.20 4.60 15.01
N GLU A 70 -6.04 4.99 15.54
CA GLU A 70 -5.44 6.30 15.25
C GLU A 70 -4.76 6.35 13.89
N ILE A 71 -4.66 5.22 13.17
CA ILE A 71 -3.93 5.10 11.92
C ILE A 71 -4.26 6.22 10.93
N VAL A 72 -3.23 6.94 10.47
CA VAL A 72 -3.37 8.05 9.52
C VAL A 72 -3.08 7.62 8.08
N VAL A 73 -3.35 6.36 7.75
CA VAL A 73 -3.31 5.82 6.39
C VAL A 73 -4.74 5.72 5.85
N LYS A 74 -4.95 6.11 4.60
CA LYS A 74 -6.26 6.03 3.93
C LYS A 74 -6.18 5.13 2.72
N VAL A 75 -7.26 4.40 2.46
CA VAL A 75 -7.41 3.56 1.27
C VAL A 75 -8.65 4.03 0.51
N LEU A 76 -8.51 4.24 -0.80
CA LEU A 76 -9.58 4.63 -1.71
C LEU A 76 -9.78 3.55 -2.75
N GLU A 77 -11.00 3.02 -2.86
CA GLU A 77 -11.40 2.14 -3.96
C GLU A 77 -11.89 2.99 -5.14
N HIS A 78 -11.42 2.68 -6.35
CA HIS A 78 -11.81 3.38 -7.57
C HIS A 78 -11.68 2.49 -8.82
N ASP A 79 -12.27 2.94 -9.93
CA ASP A 79 -12.02 2.35 -11.26
C ASP A 79 -10.60 2.66 -11.73
N TYR A 80 -10.07 1.84 -12.65
CA TYR A 80 -8.78 2.13 -13.27
C TYR A 80 -8.75 3.53 -13.90
N SER A 81 -7.64 4.24 -13.70
CA SER A 81 -7.32 5.46 -14.43
C SER A 81 -5.81 5.58 -14.60
N GLU A 82 -5.40 6.32 -15.64
CA GLU A 82 -3.99 6.66 -15.85
C GLU A 82 -3.40 7.45 -14.67
N MET A 83 -2.06 7.47 -14.61
CA MET A 83 -1.32 8.36 -13.71
C MET A 83 -1.62 9.82 -14.05
N GLY A 84 -1.91 10.61 -13.02
CA GLY A 84 -2.18 12.03 -13.14
C GLY A 84 -0.93 12.91 -13.11
N MET A 85 -1.15 14.20 -12.84
CA MET A 85 -0.15 15.26 -12.96
C MET A 85 0.17 15.96 -11.62
N ARG A 86 -0.54 15.61 -10.53
CA ARG A 86 -0.36 16.21 -9.19
C ARG A 86 0.91 15.72 -8.49
N ILE A 87 2.05 16.26 -8.91
CA ILE A 87 3.35 16.00 -8.30
C ILE A 87 3.45 16.46 -6.83
N ASP A 88 2.66 17.47 -6.47
CA ASP A 88 2.55 17.98 -5.09
C ASP A 88 1.90 16.96 -4.13
N LYS A 89 1.31 15.89 -4.67
CA LYS A 89 0.73 14.78 -3.91
C LYS A 89 1.59 13.53 -3.92
N SER A 90 2.78 13.56 -4.50
CA SER A 90 3.68 12.39 -4.53
C SER A 90 4.47 12.31 -3.23
N VAL A 91 4.76 11.09 -2.74
CA VAL A 91 5.69 10.90 -1.62
C VAL A 91 7.10 11.32 -2.07
N PRO A 92 7.78 12.25 -1.37
CA PRO A 92 9.13 12.68 -1.73
C PRO A 92 10.11 11.51 -1.74
N ASN A 93 11.02 11.50 -2.72
CA ASN A 93 12.10 10.50 -2.91
C ASN A 93 11.65 9.04 -3.14
N LEU A 94 10.35 8.76 -3.19
CA LEU A 94 9.85 7.44 -3.55
C LEU A 94 9.83 7.26 -5.07
N GLU A 95 10.78 6.50 -5.60
CA GLU A 95 10.83 6.19 -7.03
C GLU A 95 9.63 5.35 -7.48
N ILE A 96 9.26 5.49 -8.75
CA ILE A 96 8.17 4.71 -9.34
C ILE A 96 8.63 3.26 -9.54
N SER A 97 7.84 2.31 -9.03
CA SER A 97 8.02 0.88 -9.29
C SER A 97 6.68 0.25 -9.64
N SER A 98 6.68 -0.71 -10.58
CA SER A 98 5.45 -1.43 -10.93
C SER A 98 5.19 -2.55 -9.92
N ILE A 99 3.94 -2.94 -9.80
CA ILE A 99 3.49 -4.03 -8.95
C ILE A 99 2.98 -5.14 -9.86
N SER A 100 3.49 -6.36 -9.69
CA SER A 100 3.07 -7.49 -10.52
C SER A 100 1.59 -7.82 -10.32
N ASP A 101 1.01 -8.57 -11.25
CA ASP A 101 -0.26 -9.24 -10.99
C ASP A 101 -0.14 -10.21 -9.81
N TYR A 102 -1.27 -10.48 -9.16
CA TYR A 102 -1.35 -11.43 -8.07
C TYR A 102 -1.11 -12.86 -8.54
N SER A 103 -0.37 -13.62 -7.75
CA SER A 103 -0.18 -15.05 -7.95
C SER A 103 -0.25 -15.81 -6.61
N GLU A 104 -0.42 -17.12 -6.65
CA GLU A 104 -0.36 -17.97 -5.44
C GLU A 104 1.10 -18.28 -5.01
N ASN A 105 2.10 -17.76 -5.72
CA ASN A 105 3.50 -17.99 -5.43
C ASN A 105 4.04 -16.91 -4.48
N ASP A 106 4.39 -17.32 -3.27
CA ASP A 106 5.16 -16.50 -2.35
C ASP A 106 6.62 -16.34 -2.84
N ASN A 107 7.26 -15.25 -2.43
CA ASN A 107 8.67 -14.99 -2.72
C ASN A 107 9.48 -14.94 -1.42
N GLU A 108 10.80 -15.07 -1.56
CA GLU A 108 11.72 -14.99 -0.41
C GLU A 108 11.53 -13.69 0.38
N TYR A 109 11.44 -12.57 -0.35
CA TYR A 109 11.17 -11.24 0.19
C TYR A 109 9.72 -10.86 -0.08
N LEU A 110 8.93 -10.77 0.98
CA LEU A 110 7.52 -10.44 0.85
C LEU A 110 7.37 -8.96 0.51
N PHE A 111 6.61 -8.66 -0.54
CA PHE A 111 6.22 -7.28 -0.87
C PHE A 111 4.73 -7.05 -0.59
N ILE A 112 3.83 -7.77 -1.27
CA ILE A 112 2.39 -7.69 -1.00
C ILE A 112 1.84 -9.07 -0.76
N LYS A 113 1.02 -9.21 0.29
CA LYS A 113 0.19 -10.40 0.53
C LYS A 113 -1.26 -9.96 0.72
N ALA A 114 -2.18 -10.57 0.00
CA ALA A 114 -3.62 -10.44 0.20
C ALA A 114 -4.21 -11.78 0.66
N GLY A 115 -5.18 -11.73 1.58
CA GLY A 115 -5.83 -12.90 2.15
C GLY A 115 -4.94 -13.74 3.10
N GLY A 116 -5.55 -14.76 3.71
CA GLY A 116 -4.90 -15.56 4.75
C GLY A 116 -4.73 -14.81 6.07
N GLU A 117 -3.59 -15.00 6.72
CA GLU A 117 -3.19 -14.34 7.97
C GLU A 117 -2.00 -13.40 7.74
N PRO A 118 -1.86 -12.29 8.49
CA PRO A 118 -0.73 -11.39 8.34
C PRO A 118 0.60 -12.05 8.74
N ARG A 119 1.68 -11.78 7.99
CA ARG A 119 3.06 -12.15 8.36
C ARG A 119 3.63 -11.05 9.26
N LEU A 120 3.44 -11.20 10.57
CA LEU A 120 3.95 -10.22 11.54
C LEU A 120 5.45 -10.44 11.83
N ILE A 121 6.26 -9.39 11.73
CA ILE A 121 7.68 -9.40 12.15
C ILE A 121 7.79 -9.78 13.64
N GLN A 122 6.87 -9.27 14.47
CA GLN A 122 6.74 -9.64 15.87
C GLN A 122 5.25 -9.92 16.18
N PRO A 123 4.89 -11.09 16.74
CA PRO A 123 3.51 -11.48 16.98
C PRO A 123 2.96 -10.81 18.26
N LYS A 124 2.97 -9.47 18.30
CA LYS A 124 2.44 -8.70 19.42
C LYS A 124 0.96 -8.40 19.18
N THR A 125 0.13 -8.70 20.18
CA THR A 125 -1.33 -8.65 20.06
C THR A 125 -1.87 -7.24 19.79
N TYR A 126 -1.22 -6.21 20.35
CA TYR A 126 -1.68 -4.83 20.23
C TYR A 126 -1.77 -4.31 18.79
N TYR A 127 -1.10 -4.96 17.82
CA TYR A 127 -1.20 -4.60 16.40
C TYR A 127 -2.59 -4.91 15.81
N TYR A 128 -3.30 -5.91 16.32
CA TYR A 128 -4.56 -6.39 15.72
C TYR A 128 -5.69 -6.63 16.72
N GLU A 129 -5.43 -6.56 18.02
CA GLU A 129 -6.44 -6.79 19.06
C GLU A 129 -7.64 -5.87 18.87
N LYS A 130 -7.39 -4.57 18.71
CA LYS A 130 -8.47 -3.58 18.55
C LYS A 130 -9.24 -3.73 17.23
N LEU A 131 -8.54 -4.12 16.16
CA LEU A 131 -9.17 -4.46 14.87
C LEU A 131 -10.14 -5.64 15.03
N LYS A 132 -9.72 -6.70 15.74
CA LYS A 132 -10.57 -7.89 15.99
C LYS A 132 -11.77 -7.56 16.88
N GLU A 133 -11.58 -6.77 17.93
CA GLU A 133 -12.67 -6.30 18.80
C GLU A 133 -13.75 -5.55 18.01
N ASP A 134 -13.33 -4.72 17.04
CA ASP A 134 -14.23 -3.93 16.21
C ASP A 134 -14.75 -4.71 14.98
N GLY A 135 -14.44 -6.00 14.87
CA GLY A 135 -14.98 -6.91 13.85
C GLY A 135 -14.25 -6.90 12.51
N TYR A 136 -13.07 -6.28 12.43
CA TYR A 136 -12.23 -6.32 11.24
C TYR A 136 -11.50 -7.66 11.10
N SER A 137 -11.25 -8.03 9.84
CA SER A 137 -10.44 -9.18 9.45
C SER A 137 -9.30 -8.74 8.56
N PHE A 138 -8.20 -9.49 8.57
CA PHE A 138 -7.08 -9.24 7.67
C PHE A 138 -7.51 -9.28 6.20
N PHE A 139 -7.00 -8.34 5.41
CA PHE A 139 -7.30 -8.22 3.99
C PHE A 139 -6.04 -8.21 3.13
N LEU A 140 -5.11 -7.31 3.42
CA LEU A 140 -3.88 -7.13 2.65
C LEU A 140 -2.78 -6.54 3.53
N GLN A 141 -1.53 -6.91 3.27
CA GLN A 141 -0.35 -6.26 3.82
C GLN A 141 0.63 -5.84 2.72
N ILE A 142 1.41 -4.81 3.02
CA ILE A 142 2.56 -4.34 2.24
C ILE A 142 3.77 -4.39 3.16
N GLU A 143 4.83 -5.04 2.70
CA GLU A 143 6.08 -5.26 3.41
C GLU A 143 7.22 -4.57 2.66
N GLU A 144 8.01 -3.81 3.39
CA GLU A 144 9.16 -3.10 2.82
C GLU A 144 10.32 -4.02 2.47
N GLU A 145 10.37 -5.21 3.06
CA GLU A 145 11.36 -6.23 2.78
C GLU A 145 11.41 -6.59 1.27
N GLY A 146 10.26 -6.58 0.60
CA GLY A 146 10.15 -6.89 -0.83
C GLY A 146 10.31 -5.69 -1.77
N TYR A 147 10.75 -4.53 -1.27
CA TYR A 147 11.13 -3.41 -2.13
C TYR A 147 12.37 -3.77 -2.95
N ARG A 148 12.49 -3.20 -4.15
CA ARG A 148 13.73 -3.31 -4.91
C ARG A 148 14.84 -2.51 -4.25
N ASP A 149 16.08 -2.95 -4.49
CA ASP A 149 17.28 -2.24 -4.06
C ASP A 149 17.27 -0.77 -4.49
N GLY A 150 17.62 0.11 -3.54
CA GLY A 150 17.74 1.54 -3.76
C GLY A 150 16.46 2.36 -3.57
N LEU A 151 15.34 1.72 -3.21
CA LEU A 151 14.10 2.42 -2.87
C LEU A 151 14.10 2.87 -1.40
N ASP A 152 13.55 4.06 -1.17
CA ASP A 152 13.37 4.61 0.17
C ASP A 152 12.28 3.86 0.95
N TYR A 153 12.57 3.59 2.22
CA TYR A 153 11.67 2.93 3.16
C TYR A 153 10.75 3.96 3.84
N VAL A 154 9.50 4.00 3.40
CA VAL A 154 8.45 4.89 3.89
C VAL A 154 7.97 4.51 5.30
N PHE A 155 8.07 3.23 5.67
CA PHE A 155 7.64 2.67 6.96
C PHE A 155 8.80 2.29 7.89
N ILE A 156 10.03 2.73 7.60
CA ILE A 156 11.24 2.48 8.41
C ILE A 156 11.53 0.98 8.60
N TYR A 157 11.65 0.25 7.49
CA TYR A 157 11.83 -1.21 7.48
C TYR A 157 10.63 -1.94 8.11
N GLY A 158 9.43 -1.43 7.82
CA GLY A 158 8.19 -1.84 8.44
C GLY A 158 7.21 -2.51 7.48
N ALA A 159 5.97 -2.61 7.95
CA ALA A 159 4.86 -3.18 7.23
C ALA A 159 3.59 -2.35 7.46
N LEU A 160 2.71 -2.30 6.45
CA LEU A 160 1.32 -1.87 6.57
C LEU A 160 0.43 -3.11 6.50
N TYR A 161 -0.54 -3.24 7.42
CA TYR A 161 -1.47 -4.38 7.50
C TYR A 161 -2.89 -3.92 7.86
#